data_AF-A0A6J0PC15-F1
#
_entry.id   AF-A0A6J0PC15-F1
#
_cell.length_a   1.000
_cell.length_b   1.000
_cell.length_c   1.000
_cell.angle_alpha   90.00
_cell.angle_beta   90.00
_cell.angle_gamma   90.00
#
_symmetry.space_group_name_H-M   'P 1'
#
loop_
_entity.id
_entity.type
_entity.pdbx_description
1 polymer ?
#
loop_
_entity_poly.entity_id
_entity_poly.type
_entity_poly.pdbx_seq_one_letter_code
_entity_poly.pdbx_strand_id
1 'polypeptide(L)'
;MRLGLRLLQERATVGSFWWPYISNLPEAFSVPIFFSREDIKNLQYAPLLHQVNKRCRFLLEFEKEIKIMLEDVALQDHPFGGQDVNASSLGWAMSAVSSRAFRLHGESLPNGKNADIPMLLPLIDMCNHSFQPNAQIVQEQDINSPNMSIKVVAETPIEQDTPVMLNYGCLSNDLFLLDYGFVIPSNPFDYVELKYDGTLLDAASMAAGVSSPSFSSPNYWQKEILSQLNLQGVQALPKVSLGGPQLVDGRLLAALRVLLSNDKETVQGHDLNALMSLSEEAPLGVPIEVAALRTVIALSVIALEHFPTKIMEDESILKKKLSSSKELAIQFRMQKKLMIIDVMRKLTKRVKMLSEEKSTA
;
A
#
# COMPACT_ATOMS: atom_id res chain seq x y z
N MET A 1 -11.94 -11.89 7.27
CA MET A 1 -12.83 -12.98 6.84
C MET A 1 -14.06 -13.17 7.73
N ARG A 2 -13.96 -13.09 9.08
CA ARG A 2 -15.13 -13.23 9.99
C ARG A 2 -16.37 -12.41 9.57
N LEU A 3 -16.23 -11.10 9.38
CA LEU A 3 -17.34 -10.24 8.92
C LEU A 3 -17.86 -10.62 7.53
N GLY A 4 -16.99 -11.14 6.65
CA GLY A 4 -17.38 -11.63 5.33
C GLY A 4 -18.22 -12.90 5.40
N LEU A 5 -17.89 -13.83 6.30
CA LEU A 5 -18.72 -15.01 6.56
C LEU A 5 -20.09 -14.62 7.13
N ARG A 6 -20.12 -13.64 8.06
CA ARG A 6 -21.39 -13.09 8.56
C ARG A 6 -22.23 -12.47 7.44
N LEU A 7 -21.60 -11.72 6.53
CA LEU A 7 -22.27 -11.17 5.35
C LEU A 7 -22.84 -12.27 4.43
N LEU A 8 -22.10 -13.36 4.20
CA LEU A 8 -22.59 -14.50 3.42
C LEU A 8 -23.75 -15.22 4.11
N GLN A 9 -23.69 -15.40 5.42
CA GLN A 9 -24.77 -15.99 6.21
C GLN A 9 -26.05 -15.14 6.09
N GLU A 10 -25.95 -13.82 6.30
CA GLU A 10 -27.09 -12.91 6.17
C GLU A 10 -27.65 -12.89 4.74
N ARG A 11 -26.77 -12.93 3.73
CA ARG A 11 -27.17 -13.03 2.32
C ARG A 11 -27.91 -14.33 2.00
N ALA A 12 -27.56 -15.43 2.67
CA ALA A 12 -28.22 -16.72 2.50
C ALA A 12 -29.53 -16.85 3.30
N THR A 13 -29.75 -15.97 4.29
CA THR A 13 -30.89 -16.04 5.21
C THR A 13 -32.14 -15.44 4.56
N VAL A 14 -33.18 -16.27 4.40
CA VAL A 14 -34.50 -15.83 3.91
C VAL A 14 -35.10 -14.83 4.89
N GLY A 15 -35.49 -13.66 4.40
CA GLY A 15 -36.05 -12.59 5.25
C GLY A 15 -35.03 -11.92 6.16
N SER A 16 -33.73 -11.97 5.82
CA SER A 16 -32.69 -11.24 6.58
C SER A 16 -33.07 -9.77 6.75
N PHE A 17 -32.94 -9.29 7.99
CA PHE A 17 -33.08 -7.87 8.33
C PHE A 17 -32.14 -6.98 7.50
N TRP A 18 -30.95 -7.49 7.16
CA TRP A 18 -29.94 -6.77 6.40
C TRP A 18 -30.11 -6.86 4.88
N TRP A 19 -31.12 -7.57 4.38
CA TRP A 19 -31.35 -7.70 2.94
C TRP A 19 -31.44 -6.37 2.18
N PRO A 20 -32.09 -5.30 2.71
CA PRO A 20 -32.12 -4.00 2.03
C PRO A 20 -30.72 -3.42 1.79
N TYR A 21 -29.79 -3.62 2.72
CA TYR A 21 -28.40 -3.22 2.53
C TYR A 21 -27.66 -4.17 1.58
N ILE A 22 -27.77 -5.48 1.80
CA ILE A 22 -27.05 -6.50 1.02
C ILE A 22 -27.43 -6.43 -0.47
N SER A 23 -28.70 -6.18 -0.78
CA SER A 23 -29.19 -6.03 -2.17
C SER A 23 -28.73 -4.74 -2.87
N ASN A 24 -28.23 -3.76 -2.11
CA ASN A 24 -27.61 -2.53 -2.66
C ASN A 24 -26.08 -2.64 -2.77
N LEU A 25 -25.47 -3.73 -2.29
CA LEU A 25 -24.04 -3.95 -2.49
C LEU A 25 -23.72 -4.26 -3.96
N PRO A 26 -22.50 -3.95 -4.44
CA PRO A 26 -22.09 -4.32 -5.78
C PRO A 26 -22.19 -5.84 -6.03
N GLU A 27 -22.76 -6.20 -7.17
CA GLU A 27 -22.78 -7.61 -7.61
C GLU A 27 -21.37 -8.12 -7.91
N ALA A 28 -20.50 -7.24 -8.41
CA ALA A 28 -19.11 -7.52 -8.73
C ALA A 28 -18.19 -6.39 -8.25
N PHE A 29 -16.93 -6.72 -7.96
CA PHE A 29 -15.90 -5.78 -7.55
C PHE A 29 -14.74 -5.76 -8.56
N SER A 30 -14.10 -4.60 -8.70
CA SER A 30 -12.98 -4.39 -9.63
C SER A 30 -11.61 -4.69 -9.00
N VAL A 31 -11.55 -5.57 -7.99
CA VAL A 31 -10.28 -5.96 -7.36
C VAL A 31 -9.58 -7.05 -8.18
N PRO A 32 -8.23 -7.12 -8.16
CA PRO A 32 -7.47 -8.03 -9.03
C PRO A 32 -7.80 -9.51 -8.90
N ILE A 33 -8.31 -10.00 -7.77
CA ILE A 33 -8.67 -11.43 -7.62
C ILE A 33 -9.76 -11.87 -8.61
N PHE A 34 -10.52 -10.94 -9.19
CA PHE A 34 -11.53 -11.20 -10.22
C PHE A 34 -11.05 -10.92 -11.64
N PHE A 35 -9.80 -10.49 -11.82
CA PHE A 35 -9.27 -10.18 -13.14
C PHE A 35 -9.03 -11.46 -13.94
N SER A 36 -9.18 -11.35 -15.26
CA SER A 36 -8.74 -12.42 -16.15
C SER A 36 -7.23 -12.64 -16.03
N ARG A 37 -6.76 -13.83 -16.43
CA ARG A 37 -5.32 -14.13 -16.45
C ARG A 37 -4.55 -13.14 -17.33
N GLU A 38 -5.15 -12.66 -18.41
CA GLU A 38 -4.54 -11.65 -19.28
C GLU A 38 -4.45 -10.28 -18.57
N ASP A 39 -5.50 -9.85 -17.89
CA ASP A 39 -5.54 -8.55 -17.21
C ASP A 39 -4.59 -8.52 -16.00
N ILE A 40 -4.48 -9.63 -15.27
CA ILE A 40 -3.47 -9.79 -14.21
C ILE A 40 -2.06 -9.56 -14.76
N LYS A 41 -1.72 -10.13 -15.92
CA LYS A 41 -0.40 -9.93 -16.54
C LYS A 41 -0.16 -8.47 -16.91
N ASN A 42 -1.22 -7.70 -17.17
CA ASN A 42 -1.10 -6.27 -17.46
C ASN A 42 -0.73 -5.41 -16.24
N LEU A 43 -0.79 -5.93 -15.01
CA LEU A 43 -0.31 -5.19 -13.83
C LEU A 43 1.20 -4.96 -13.82
N GLN A 44 1.97 -5.87 -14.42
CA GLN A 44 3.42 -5.75 -14.62
C GLN A 44 4.23 -5.33 -13.37
N TYR A 45 3.76 -5.70 -12.18
CA TYR A 45 4.36 -5.28 -10.91
C TYR A 45 4.36 -6.43 -9.90
N ALA A 46 5.54 -7.02 -9.69
CA ALA A 46 5.70 -8.26 -8.95
C ALA A 46 5.18 -8.21 -7.50
N PRO A 47 5.38 -7.13 -6.71
CA PRO A 47 4.86 -7.06 -5.34
C PRO A 47 3.33 -7.22 -5.26
N LEU A 48 2.60 -6.52 -6.13
CA LEU A 48 1.14 -6.63 -6.21
C LEU A 48 0.72 -8.04 -6.66
N LEU A 49 1.35 -8.58 -7.70
CA LEU A 49 1.07 -9.93 -8.20
C LEU A 49 1.25 -11.00 -7.12
N HIS A 50 2.28 -10.86 -6.28
CA HIS A 50 2.49 -11.74 -5.13
C HIS A 50 1.32 -11.70 -4.15
N GLN A 51 0.80 -10.50 -3.83
CA GLN A 51 -0.34 -10.34 -2.94
C GLN A 51 -1.63 -10.93 -3.53
N VAL A 52 -1.88 -10.72 -4.81
CA VAL A 52 -3.04 -11.33 -5.51
C VAL A 52 -2.96 -12.85 -5.43
N ASN A 53 -1.82 -13.45 -5.79
CA ASN A 53 -1.61 -14.90 -5.71
C ASN A 53 -1.74 -15.44 -4.29
N LYS A 54 -1.33 -14.68 -3.28
CA LYS A 54 -1.51 -15.05 -1.87
C LYS A 54 -3.00 -15.06 -1.48
N ARG A 55 -3.77 -14.05 -1.89
CA ARG A 55 -5.22 -13.98 -1.64
C ARG A 55 -5.98 -15.11 -2.34
N CYS A 56 -5.71 -15.37 -3.62
CA CYS A 56 -6.36 -16.46 -4.34
C CYS A 56 -6.08 -17.81 -3.70
N ARG A 57 -4.82 -18.10 -3.32
CA ARG A 57 -4.48 -19.34 -2.61
C ARG A 57 -5.21 -19.45 -1.27
N PHE A 58 -5.23 -18.38 -0.49
CA PHE A 58 -5.96 -18.35 0.78
C PHE A 58 -7.45 -18.69 0.57
N LEU A 59 -8.12 -18.07 -0.41
CA LEU A 59 -9.54 -18.32 -0.68
C LEU A 59 -9.80 -19.78 -1.09
N LEU A 60 -8.93 -20.36 -1.91
CA LEU A 60 -9.06 -21.76 -2.36
C LEU A 60 -8.84 -22.76 -1.23
N GLU A 61 -7.86 -22.53 -0.35
CA GLU A 61 -7.66 -23.41 0.81
C GLU A 61 -8.80 -23.23 1.83
N PHE A 62 -9.24 -21.99 2.05
CA PHE A 62 -10.32 -21.71 2.98
C PHE A 62 -11.67 -22.28 2.52
N GLU A 63 -11.93 -22.33 1.22
CA GLU A 63 -13.08 -23.06 0.66
C GLU A 63 -13.06 -24.54 1.06
N LYS A 64 -11.90 -25.21 0.97
CA LYS A 64 -11.79 -26.63 1.35
C LYS A 64 -12.04 -26.82 2.84
N GLU A 65 -11.50 -25.94 3.68
CA GLU A 65 -11.73 -25.97 5.13
C GLU A 65 -13.21 -25.82 5.46
N ILE A 66 -13.92 -24.88 4.80
CA ILE A 66 -15.36 -24.70 4.99
C ILE A 66 -16.13 -25.94 4.54
N LYS A 67 -15.80 -26.51 3.38
CA LYS A 67 -16.48 -27.72 2.87
C LYS A 67 -16.36 -28.89 3.85
N ILE A 68 -15.16 -29.12 4.40
CA ILE A 68 -14.94 -30.18 5.40
C ILE A 68 -15.73 -29.89 6.68
N MET A 69 -15.74 -28.65 7.16
CA MET A 69 -16.47 -28.29 8.39
C MET A 69 -17.98 -28.42 8.26
N LEU A 70 -18.53 -28.30 7.04
CA LEU A 70 -19.97 -28.30 6.79
C LEU A 70 -20.50 -29.63 6.23
N GLU A 71 -19.64 -30.59 5.92
CA GLU A 71 -20.00 -31.85 5.23
C GLU A 71 -21.13 -32.62 5.92
N ASP A 72 -21.09 -32.72 7.26
CA ASP A 72 -22.06 -33.46 8.07
C ASP A 72 -23.08 -32.55 8.78
N VAL A 73 -23.11 -31.25 8.46
CA VAL A 73 -24.03 -30.31 9.10
C VAL A 73 -25.41 -30.43 8.45
N ALA A 74 -26.39 -30.85 9.24
CA ALA A 74 -27.77 -30.99 8.77
C ALA A 74 -28.35 -29.65 8.30
N LEU A 75 -29.26 -29.69 7.31
CA LEU A 75 -29.75 -28.49 6.61
C LEU A 75 -30.34 -27.43 7.55
N GLN A 76 -31.06 -27.85 8.59
CA GLN A 76 -31.66 -26.93 9.57
C GLN A 76 -30.62 -26.17 10.41
N ASP A 77 -29.42 -26.75 10.57
CA ASP A 77 -28.30 -26.18 11.33
C ASP A 77 -27.22 -25.57 10.40
N HIS A 78 -27.41 -25.67 9.08
CA HIS A 78 -26.42 -25.21 8.10
C HIS A 78 -26.36 -23.67 8.08
N PRO A 79 -25.22 -23.05 8.39
CA PRO A 79 -25.13 -21.60 8.60
C PRO A 79 -25.42 -20.77 7.34
N PHE A 80 -25.36 -21.39 6.17
CA PHE A 80 -25.66 -20.78 4.86
C PHE A 80 -26.91 -21.38 4.20
N GLY A 81 -27.79 -22.06 4.94
CA GLY A 81 -29.05 -22.62 4.42
C GLY A 81 -28.85 -23.63 3.27
N GLY A 82 -27.80 -24.45 3.33
CA GLY A 82 -27.43 -25.41 2.29
C GLY A 82 -26.76 -24.82 1.04
N GLN A 83 -26.50 -23.51 0.98
CA GLN A 83 -25.80 -22.89 -0.14
C GLN A 83 -24.29 -23.21 -0.10
N ASP A 84 -23.70 -23.49 -1.27
CA ASP A 84 -22.26 -23.73 -1.41
C ASP A 84 -21.46 -22.45 -1.20
N VAL A 85 -20.45 -22.52 -0.34
CA VAL A 85 -19.53 -21.42 -0.06
C VAL A 85 -18.19 -21.71 -0.73
N ASN A 86 -18.09 -21.30 -2.00
CA ASN A 86 -16.89 -21.45 -2.80
C ASN A 86 -15.98 -20.22 -2.78
N ALA A 87 -14.77 -20.33 -3.34
CA ALA A 87 -13.80 -19.25 -3.42
C ALA A 87 -14.33 -17.97 -4.08
N SER A 88 -15.30 -18.06 -5.01
CA SER A 88 -15.92 -16.88 -5.63
C SER A 88 -16.81 -16.13 -4.63
N SER A 89 -17.65 -16.85 -3.88
CA SER A 89 -18.48 -16.24 -2.83
C SER A 89 -17.64 -15.64 -1.70
N LEU A 90 -16.57 -16.33 -1.29
CA LEU A 90 -15.61 -15.85 -0.29
C LEU A 90 -14.85 -14.63 -0.79
N GLY A 91 -14.43 -14.63 -2.06
CA GLY A 91 -13.81 -13.49 -2.71
C GLY A 91 -14.74 -12.27 -2.76
N TRP A 92 -16.02 -12.49 -3.09
CA TRP A 92 -17.03 -11.41 -3.11
C TRP A 92 -17.22 -10.82 -1.71
N ALA A 93 -17.39 -11.67 -0.69
CA ALA A 93 -17.58 -11.23 0.68
C ALA A 93 -16.34 -10.55 1.26
N MET A 94 -15.14 -11.05 0.94
CA MET A 94 -13.88 -10.41 1.31
C MET A 94 -13.76 -9.03 0.68
N SER A 95 -14.13 -8.88 -0.59
CA SER A 95 -14.04 -7.62 -1.33
C SER A 95 -15.08 -6.61 -0.84
N ALA A 96 -16.31 -7.06 -0.55
CA ALA A 96 -17.34 -6.23 0.07
C ALA A 96 -16.86 -5.70 1.42
N VAL A 97 -16.27 -6.55 2.26
CA VAL A 97 -15.76 -6.13 3.56
C VAL A 97 -14.52 -5.25 3.45
N SER A 98 -13.54 -5.58 2.60
CA SER A 98 -12.32 -4.78 2.49
C SER A 98 -12.57 -3.38 1.94
N SER A 99 -13.53 -3.25 1.03
CA SER A 99 -13.82 -1.97 0.38
C SER A 99 -14.77 -1.05 1.16
N ARG A 100 -15.55 -1.59 2.11
CA ARG A 100 -16.67 -0.88 2.75
C ARG A 100 -16.71 -0.92 4.26
N ALA A 101 -15.90 -1.75 4.91
CA ALA A 101 -15.90 -1.83 6.37
C ALA A 101 -15.10 -0.68 6.99
N PHE A 102 -15.69 -0.06 8.01
CA PHE A 102 -15.07 0.96 8.84
C PHE A 102 -14.55 0.34 10.13
N ARG A 103 -13.48 0.91 10.69
CA ARG A 103 -12.99 0.56 12.03
C ARG A 103 -13.59 1.54 13.02
N LEU A 104 -14.45 1.04 13.90
CA LEU A 104 -15.04 1.84 14.96
C LEU A 104 -14.43 1.47 16.31
N HIS A 105 -14.51 2.41 17.24
CA HIS A 105 -14.01 2.24 18.59
C HIS A 105 -14.94 1.31 19.36
N GLY A 106 -14.44 0.11 19.66
CA GLY A 106 -15.07 -0.83 20.57
C GLY A 106 -14.79 -0.51 22.03
N GLU A 107 -14.86 -1.52 22.89
CA GLU A 107 -14.66 -1.37 24.32
C GLU A 107 -13.26 -0.82 24.65
N SER A 108 -13.20 0.06 25.66
CA SER A 108 -11.94 0.51 26.24
C SER A 108 -11.25 -0.66 26.94
N LEU A 109 -10.08 -1.02 26.43
CA LEU A 109 -9.22 -2.03 27.03
C LEU A 109 -8.54 -1.44 28.28
N PRO A 110 -8.10 -2.28 29.23
CA PRO A 110 -7.42 -1.83 30.46
C PRO A 110 -6.16 -0.98 30.25
N ASN A 111 -5.61 -0.98 29.03
CA ASN A 111 -4.45 -0.17 28.63
C ASN A 111 -4.83 1.22 28.08
N GLY A 112 -6.09 1.62 28.16
CA GLY A 112 -6.59 2.91 27.67
C GLY A 112 -6.77 3.01 26.16
N LYS A 113 -6.63 1.90 25.41
CA LYS A 113 -6.94 1.84 23.97
C LYS A 113 -8.29 1.17 23.75
N ASN A 114 -9.05 1.63 22.76
CA ASN A 114 -10.27 0.94 22.34
C ASN A 114 -9.91 -0.21 21.40
N ALA A 115 -10.60 -1.34 21.51
CA ALA A 115 -10.49 -2.42 20.53
C ALA A 115 -11.18 -2.00 19.23
N ASP A 116 -10.47 -1.94 18.11
CA ASP A 116 -11.08 -1.62 16.81
C ASP A 116 -11.99 -2.78 16.35
N ILE A 117 -13.25 -2.45 16.03
CA ILE A 117 -14.23 -3.42 15.52
C ILE A 117 -14.57 -3.06 14.07
N PRO A 118 -14.32 -3.96 13.10
CA PRO A 118 -14.72 -3.74 11.72
C PRO A 118 -16.24 -3.86 11.58
N MET A 119 -16.89 -2.87 10.98
CA MET A 119 -18.34 -2.84 10.73
C MET A 119 -18.66 -2.36 9.33
N LEU A 120 -19.66 -2.99 8.71
CA LEU A 120 -20.31 -2.48 7.51
C LEU A 120 -21.37 -1.47 7.94
N LEU A 121 -21.32 -0.26 7.39
CA LEU A 121 -22.19 0.84 7.78
C LEU A 121 -23.09 1.22 6.60
N PRO A 122 -24.32 0.67 6.50
CA PRO A 122 -25.22 0.96 5.41
C PRO A 122 -25.41 2.46 5.19
N LEU A 123 -25.48 2.89 3.93
CA LEU A 123 -25.56 4.28 3.46
C LEU A 123 -24.25 5.07 3.64
N ILE A 124 -23.58 4.96 4.78
CA ILE A 124 -22.30 5.64 5.03
C ILE A 124 -21.22 5.14 4.07
N ASP A 125 -21.18 3.83 3.83
CA ASP A 125 -20.24 3.15 2.94
C ASP A 125 -20.44 3.45 1.43
N MET A 126 -21.41 4.31 1.08
CA MET A 126 -21.63 4.78 -0.28
C MET A 126 -20.83 6.06 -0.60
N CYS A 127 -20.29 6.74 0.41
CA CYS A 127 -19.49 7.95 0.21
C CYS A 127 -18.11 7.59 -0.34
N ASN A 128 -17.69 8.19 -1.46
CA ASN A 128 -16.43 7.86 -2.12
C ASN A 128 -15.20 8.48 -1.44
N HIS A 129 -14.01 8.01 -1.86
CA HIS A 129 -12.72 8.47 -1.35
C HIS A 129 -12.28 9.84 -1.88
N SER A 130 -11.76 10.69 -1.00
CA SER A 130 -10.94 11.86 -1.33
C SER A 130 -9.82 12.06 -0.29
N PHE A 131 -8.64 12.49 -0.74
CA PHE A 131 -7.59 13.00 0.17
C PHE A 131 -7.89 14.39 0.73
N GLN A 132 -8.84 15.10 0.12
CA GLN A 132 -9.44 16.34 0.61
C GLN A 132 -10.92 16.07 0.83
N PRO A 133 -11.29 15.34 1.90
CA PRO A 133 -12.68 15.05 2.19
C PRO A 133 -13.43 16.33 2.52
N ASN A 134 -14.75 16.32 2.30
CA ASN A 134 -15.66 17.38 2.76
C ASN A 134 -16.54 16.91 3.92
N ALA A 135 -16.38 15.65 4.35
CA ALA A 135 -17.07 15.07 5.48
C ALA A 135 -16.18 14.05 6.20
N GLN A 136 -16.52 13.80 7.48
CA GLN A 136 -15.87 12.82 8.32
C GLN A 136 -16.88 11.92 9.02
N ILE A 137 -16.43 10.74 9.43
CA ILE A 137 -17.22 9.82 10.25
C ILE A 137 -16.96 10.14 11.72
N VAL A 138 -18.04 10.35 12.47
CA VAL A 138 -18.01 10.56 13.91
C VAL A 138 -18.79 9.44 14.58
N GLN A 139 -18.13 8.73 15.50
CA GLN A 139 -18.80 7.85 16.45
C GLN A 139 -19.13 8.64 17.71
N GLU A 140 -20.40 8.72 18.05
CA GLU A 140 -20.84 9.29 19.32
C GLU A 140 -21.15 8.16 20.30
N GLN A 141 -20.53 8.26 21.48
CA GLN A 141 -20.65 7.31 22.59
C GLN A 141 -20.00 5.93 22.32
N ASP A 142 -19.77 5.20 23.41
CA ASP A 142 -19.16 3.88 23.35
C ASP A 142 -20.09 2.85 22.73
N ILE A 143 -19.52 1.79 22.15
CA ILE A 143 -20.27 0.74 21.44
C ILE A 143 -21.33 0.04 22.30
N ASN A 144 -21.12 -0.01 23.62
CA ASN A 144 -22.05 -0.62 24.57
C ASN A 144 -23.18 0.33 24.99
N SER A 145 -23.14 1.59 24.58
CA SER A 145 -24.20 2.54 24.86
C SER A 145 -25.44 2.24 24.01
N PRO A 146 -26.64 2.19 24.61
CA PRO A 146 -27.88 2.05 23.83
C PRO A 146 -28.15 3.25 22.90
N ASN A 147 -27.48 4.39 23.14
CA ASN A 147 -27.58 5.60 22.33
C ASN A 147 -26.36 5.81 21.41
N MET A 148 -25.55 4.77 21.17
CA MET A 148 -24.44 4.84 20.23
C MET A 148 -24.95 5.20 18.83
N SER A 149 -24.28 6.15 18.20
CA SER A 149 -24.62 6.55 16.83
C SER A 149 -23.36 6.82 16.03
N ILE A 150 -23.46 6.59 14.72
CA ILE A 150 -22.39 6.88 13.78
C ILE A 150 -22.95 7.86 12.76
N LYS A 151 -22.24 8.96 12.57
CA LYS A 151 -22.68 10.08 11.75
C LYS A 151 -21.64 10.40 10.70
N VAL A 152 -22.13 10.81 9.53
CA VAL A 152 -21.31 11.51 8.55
C VAL A 152 -21.55 13.00 8.77
N VAL A 153 -20.51 13.72 9.17
CA VAL A 153 -20.58 15.14 9.51
C VAL A 153 -19.81 15.91 8.45
N ALA A 154 -20.48 16.84 7.78
CA ALA A 154 -19.83 17.76 6.86
C ALA A 154 -18.82 18.64 7.61
N GLU A 155 -17.59 18.72 7.11
CA GLU A 155 -16.54 19.57 7.68
C GLU A 155 -16.59 20.99 7.11
N THR A 156 -17.16 21.13 5.91
CA THR A 156 -17.35 22.39 5.21
C THR A 156 -18.76 22.43 4.60
N PRO A 157 -19.30 23.62 4.26
CA PRO A 157 -20.53 23.70 3.49
C PRO A 157 -20.40 22.92 2.16
N ILE A 158 -21.31 21.98 1.93
CA ILE A 158 -21.36 21.18 0.70
C ILE A 158 -22.47 21.75 -0.18
N GLU A 159 -22.11 22.21 -1.39
CA GLU A 159 -23.08 22.73 -2.35
C GLU A 159 -24.02 21.62 -2.86
N GLN A 160 -25.20 22.02 -3.33
CA GLN A 160 -26.12 21.10 -3.98
C GLN A 160 -25.42 20.36 -5.13
N ASP A 161 -25.74 19.08 -5.31
CA ASP A 161 -25.19 18.19 -6.35
C ASP A 161 -23.67 17.91 -6.21
N THR A 162 -23.02 18.36 -5.14
CA THR A 162 -21.64 17.98 -4.81
C THR A 162 -21.64 16.66 -4.02
N PRO A 163 -20.84 15.65 -4.42
CA PRO A 163 -20.78 14.38 -3.70
C PRO A 163 -20.19 14.57 -2.30
N VAL A 164 -20.74 13.82 -1.34
CA VAL A 164 -20.15 13.68 0.00
C VAL A 164 -18.99 12.69 -0.09
N MET A 165 -17.80 13.15 0.30
CA MET A 165 -16.54 12.44 0.14
C MET A 165 -15.87 12.24 1.49
N LEU A 166 -15.44 11.02 1.75
CA LEU A 166 -14.71 10.62 2.95
C LEU A 166 -13.24 10.36 2.63
N ASN A 167 -12.38 10.39 3.64
CA ASN A 167 -11.01 9.88 3.50
C ASN A 167 -10.96 8.43 3.99
N TYR A 168 -10.56 7.51 3.11
CA TYR A 168 -10.43 6.08 3.42
C TYR A 168 -9.09 5.76 4.09
N GLY A 169 -8.20 6.74 4.18
CA GLY A 169 -6.85 6.64 4.68
C GLY A 169 -5.81 7.03 3.64
N CYS A 170 -4.60 7.28 4.16
CA CYS A 170 -3.41 7.61 3.38
C CYS A 170 -2.79 6.33 2.78
N LEU A 171 -3.49 5.71 1.82
CA LEU A 171 -3.13 4.41 1.25
C LEU A 171 -2.41 4.53 -0.09
N SER A 172 -1.55 3.56 -0.41
CA SER A 172 -0.92 3.45 -1.73
C SER A 172 -1.89 2.89 -2.78
N ASN A 173 -1.55 3.03 -4.06
CA ASN A 173 -2.35 2.41 -5.12
C ASN A 173 -2.31 0.88 -5.07
N ASP A 174 -1.34 0.27 -4.39
CA ASP A 174 -1.34 -1.18 -4.13
C ASP A 174 -2.56 -1.57 -3.31
N LEU A 175 -2.80 -0.82 -2.22
CA LEU A 175 -3.91 -1.07 -1.31
C LEU A 175 -5.25 -0.63 -1.91
N PHE A 176 -5.32 0.53 -2.55
CA PHE A 176 -6.55 0.95 -3.23
C PHE A 176 -6.99 -0.05 -4.29
N LEU A 177 -6.07 -0.56 -5.11
CA LEU A 177 -6.44 -1.55 -6.11
C LEU A 177 -6.79 -2.90 -5.48
N LEU A 178 -6.02 -3.38 -4.51
CA LEU A 178 -6.26 -4.68 -3.85
C LEU A 178 -7.56 -4.74 -3.05
N ASP A 179 -7.85 -3.69 -2.29
CA ASP A 179 -8.91 -3.68 -1.28
C ASP A 179 -10.17 -2.94 -1.72
N TYR A 180 -10.04 -1.96 -2.62
CA TYR A 180 -11.14 -1.09 -3.05
C TYR A 180 -11.44 -1.17 -4.56
N GLY A 181 -10.52 -1.69 -5.37
CA GLY A 181 -10.74 -1.91 -6.81
C GLY A 181 -10.63 -0.65 -7.67
N PHE A 182 -9.82 0.34 -7.26
CA PHE A 182 -9.54 1.53 -8.07
C PHE A 182 -8.10 2.01 -7.92
N VAL A 183 -7.68 2.93 -8.80
CA VAL A 183 -6.35 3.54 -8.83
C VAL A 183 -6.51 5.05 -8.77
N ILE A 184 -5.75 5.72 -7.91
CA ILE A 184 -5.76 7.19 -7.80
C ILE A 184 -4.60 7.78 -8.62
N PRO A 185 -4.90 8.66 -9.60
CA PRO A 185 -3.89 9.43 -10.29
C PRO A 185 -3.10 10.34 -9.34
N SER A 186 -1.78 10.42 -9.51
CA SER A 186 -0.91 11.29 -8.69
C SER A 186 -1.09 11.12 -7.18
N ASN A 187 -1.33 9.89 -6.72
CA ASN A 187 -1.50 9.56 -5.31
C ASN A 187 -0.22 9.89 -4.51
N PRO A 188 -0.27 10.82 -3.53
CA PRO A 188 0.90 11.23 -2.75
C PRO A 188 1.41 10.15 -1.79
N PHE A 189 0.61 9.12 -1.52
CA PHE A 189 0.95 8.00 -0.66
C PHE A 189 1.39 6.76 -1.45
N ASP A 190 1.49 6.88 -2.79
CA ASP A 190 1.92 5.78 -3.63
C ASP A 190 3.44 5.62 -3.62
N TYR A 191 3.89 4.36 -3.58
CA TYR A 191 5.30 4.00 -3.50
C TYR A 191 5.59 2.73 -4.31
N VAL A 192 6.86 2.47 -4.60
CA VAL A 192 7.32 1.16 -5.09
C VAL A 192 8.09 0.44 -4.01
N GLU A 193 7.81 -0.85 -3.85
CA GLU A 193 8.53 -1.73 -2.95
C GLU A 193 9.78 -2.26 -3.66
N LEU A 194 10.93 -2.09 -3.02
CA LEU A 194 12.21 -2.66 -3.43
C LEU A 194 12.73 -3.58 -2.34
N LYS A 195 13.57 -4.55 -2.74
CA LYS A 195 14.36 -5.33 -1.79
C LYS A 195 15.72 -4.66 -1.63
N TYR A 196 16.09 -4.36 -0.40
CA TYR A 196 17.45 -4.02 -0.01
C TYR A 196 18.37 -5.19 -0.35
N ASP A 197 19.30 -4.95 -1.28
CA ASP A 197 20.23 -5.94 -1.78
C ASP A 197 21.55 -5.26 -2.13
N GLY A 198 22.62 -5.62 -1.42
CA GLY A 198 23.93 -4.97 -1.58
C GLY A 198 24.48 -5.06 -3.00
N THR A 199 24.20 -6.15 -3.73
CA THR A 199 24.67 -6.32 -5.12
C THR A 199 23.94 -5.39 -6.09
N LEU A 200 22.64 -5.18 -5.85
CA LEU A 200 21.84 -4.21 -6.60
C LEU A 200 22.30 -2.78 -6.33
N LEU A 201 22.63 -2.47 -5.07
CA LEU A 201 23.18 -1.18 -4.69
C LEU A 201 24.54 -0.91 -5.34
N ASP A 202 25.43 -1.91 -5.39
CA ASP A 202 26.71 -1.81 -6.09
C ASP A 202 26.52 -1.51 -7.58
N ALA A 203 25.61 -2.24 -8.25
CA ALA A 203 25.29 -2.01 -9.66
C ALA A 203 24.72 -0.60 -9.92
N ALA A 204 23.78 -0.16 -9.08
CA ALA A 204 23.19 1.18 -9.18
C ALA A 204 24.24 2.28 -8.97
N SER A 205 25.10 2.12 -7.96
CA SER A 205 26.16 3.06 -7.64
C SER A 205 27.21 3.15 -8.75
N MET A 206 27.56 2.02 -9.36
CA MET A 206 28.46 1.97 -10.52
C MET A 206 27.85 2.71 -11.71
N ALA A 207 26.57 2.47 -12.02
CA ALA A 207 25.86 3.19 -13.07
C ALA A 207 25.75 4.70 -12.80
N ALA A 208 25.71 5.09 -11.53
CA ALA A 208 25.71 6.47 -11.07
C ALA A 208 27.09 7.15 -11.08
N GLY A 209 28.16 6.42 -11.41
CA GLY A 209 29.54 6.93 -11.40
C GLY A 209 30.08 7.25 -9.99
N VAL A 210 29.54 6.60 -8.96
CA VAL A 210 29.99 6.76 -7.57
C VAL A 210 31.17 5.81 -7.33
N SER A 211 32.32 6.37 -6.93
CA SER A 211 33.57 5.61 -6.76
C SER A 211 33.57 4.75 -5.49
N SER A 212 34.10 3.53 -5.62
CA SER A 212 34.47 2.61 -4.51
C SER A 212 33.38 2.24 -3.49
N PRO A 213 32.15 1.85 -3.90
CA PRO A 213 31.20 1.30 -2.95
C PRO A 213 31.53 -0.15 -2.56
N SER A 214 31.29 -0.49 -1.29
CA SER A 214 31.29 -1.88 -0.81
C SER A 214 29.92 -2.25 -0.21
N PHE A 215 28.82 -1.99 -0.92
CA PHE A 215 27.47 -2.24 -0.38
C PHE A 215 27.22 -3.75 -0.18
N SER A 216 27.76 -4.60 -1.06
CA SER A 216 27.70 -6.06 -0.89
C SER A 216 28.65 -6.61 0.18
N SER A 217 29.67 -5.83 0.58
CA SER A 217 30.72 -6.27 1.52
C SER A 217 30.97 -5.22 2.61
N PRO A 218 29.97 -4.90 3.45
CA PRO A 218 30.13 -3.90 4.51
C PRO A 218 31.15 -4.32 5.57
N ASN A 219 31.82 -3.32 6.15
CA ASN A 219 32.67 -3.52 7.33
C ASN A 219 31.84 -3.93 8.55
N TYR A 220 32.50 -4.48 9.58
CA TYR A 220 31.83 -4.98 10.77
C TYR A 220 30.93 -3.91 11.44
N TRP A 221 31.47 -2.69 11.65
CA TRP A 221 30.71 -1.61 12.28
C TRP A 221 29.54 -1.12 11.40
N GLN A 222 29.65 -1.19 10.07
CA GLN A 222 28.54 -0.86 9.16
C GLN A 222 27.44 -1.92 9.26
N LYS A 223 27.79 -3.21 9.38
CA LYS A 223 26.82 -4.29 9.60
C LYS A 223 26.03 -4.11 10.89
N GLU A 224 26.65 -3.61 11.96
CA GLU A 224 25.96 -3.32 13.22
C GLU A 224 24.86 -2.26 13.00
N ILE A 225 25.16 -1.18 12.28
CA ILE A 225 24.17 -0.13 11.95
C ILE A 225 23.09 -0.67 11.00
N LEU A 226 23.45 -1.46 9.99
CA LEU A 226 22.46 -2.11 9.11
C LEU A 226 21.51 -3.05 9.86
N SER A 227 22.01 -3.72 10.91
CA SER A 227 21.19 -4.52 11.81
C SER A 227 20.24 -3.64 12.63
N GLN A 228 20.70 -2.49 13.15
CA GLN A 228 19.84 -1.53 13.84
C GLN A 228 18.76 -0.94 12.92
N LEU A 229 19.08 -0.77 11.63
CA LEU A 229 18.13 -0.38 10.58
C LEU A 229 17.20 -1.51 10.15
N ASN A 230 17.30 -2.71 10.73
CA ASN A 230 16.53 -3.91 10.34
C ASN A 230 16.69 -4.31 8.85
N LEU A 231 17.84 -3.99 8.23
CA LEU A 231 18.12 -4.34 6.82
C LEU A 231 18.97 -5.60 6.69
N GLN A 232 19.63 -6.03 7.76
CA GLN A 232 20.46 -7.23 7.80
C GLN A 232 20.28 -7.98 9.13
N GLY A 233 20.44 -9.31 9.11
CA GLY A 233 20.27 -10.18 10.28
C GLY A 233 19.12 -11.18 10.15
N VAL A 234 18.94 -12.02 11.17
CA VAL A 234 17.98 -13.16 11.16
C VAL A 234 16.52 -12.67 11.10
N GLN A 235 16.22 -11.51 11.69
CA GLN A 235 14.89 -10.90 11.73
C GLN A 235 14.78 -9.67 10.81
N ALA A 236 15.67 -9.56 9.82
CA ALA A 236 15.68 -8.41 8.93
C ALA A 236 14.38 -8.26 8.13
N LEU A 237 14.00 -7.01 7.90
CA LEU A 237 12.91 -6.58 7.03
C LEU A 237 13.52 -5.80 5.86
N PRO A 238 14.12 -6.51 4.87
CA PRO A 238 14.88 -5.88 3.79
C PRO A 238 13.99 -5.16 2.77
N LYS A 239 12.68 -5.10 2.98
CA LYS A 239 11.80 -4.33 2.09
C LYS A 239 11.99 -2.86 2.37
N VAL A 240 12.31 -2.07 1.35
CA VAL A 240 12.42 -0.61 1.39
C VAL A 240 11.52 -0.02 0.30
N SER A 241 11.33 1.30 0.30
CA SER A 241 10.43 1.97 -0.63
C SER A 241 11.02 3.22 -1.27
N LEU A 242 10.52 3.53 -2.46
CA LEU A 242 10.69 4.83 -3.12
C LEU A 242 9.31 5.45 -3.33
N GLY A 243 9.16 6.72 -2.95
CA GLY A 243 7.87 7.41 -2.92
C GLY A 243 7.06 7.15 -1.64
N GLY A 244 5.84 7.67 -1.63
CA GLY A 244 4.97 7.75 -0.46
C GLY A 244 5.16 9.07 0.30
N PRO A 245 4.85 9.10 1.62
CA PRO A 245 5.01 10.31 2.44
C PRO A 245 6.44 10.87 2.44
N GLN A 246 7.43 9.98 2.32
CA GLN A 246 8.84 10.31 2.18
C GLN A 246 9.30 9.93 0.77
N LEU A 247 10.21 10.70 0.17
CA LEU A 247 10.69 10.41 -1.19
C LEU A 247 11.48 9.09 -1.27
N VAL A 248 12.17 8.74 -0.20
CA VAL A 248 13.02 7.55 -0.07
C VAL A 248 12.81 7.00 1.33
N ASP A 249 12.73 5.68 1.47
CA ASP A 249 12.75 5.02 2.78
C ASP A 249 14.00 5.46 3.56
N GLY A 250 13.79 6.04 4.73
CA GLY A 250 14.88 6.56 5.55
C GLY A 250 15.94 5.51 5.89
N ARG A 251 15.55 4.22 6.02
CA ARG A 251 16.52 3.15 6.28
C ARG A 251 17.44 2.91 5.09
N LEU A 252 16.91 3.00 3.86
CA LEU A 252 17.71 2.91 2.65
C LEU A 252 18.69 4.08 2.57
N LEU A 253 18.22 5.30 2.88
CA LEU A 253 19.06 6.50 2.87
C LEU A 253 20.19 6.41 3.91
N ALA A 254 19.87 6.02 5.14
CA ALA A 254 20.83 5.80 6.21
C ALA A 254 21.86 4.73 5.82
N ALA A 255 21.41 3.59 5.28
CA ALA A 255 22.29 2.53 4.83
C ALA A 255 23.28 3.03 3.76
N LEU A 256 22.81 3.77 2.75
CA LEU A 256 23.68 4.33 1.71
C LEU A 256 24.71 5.29 2.30
N ARG A 257 24.29 6.21 3.19
CA ARG A 257 25.18 7.16 3.88
C ARG A 257 26.27 6.44 4.68
N VAL A 258 25.89 5.43 5.47
CA VAL A 258 26.79 4.63 6.29
C VAL A 258 27.80 3.87 5.41
N LEU A 259 27.35 3.29 4.31
CA LEU A 259 28.16 2.44 3.43
C LEU A 259 29.09 3.23 2.53
N LEU A 260 28.75 4.48 2.24
CA LEU A 260 29.59 5.43 1.50
C LEU A 260 30.58 6.18 2.40
N SER A 261 30.44 6.08 3.73
CA SER A 261 31.36 6.69 4.69
C SER A 261 32.49 5.74 5.09
N ASN A 262 33.71 6.28 5.15
CA ASN A 262 34.87 5.60 5.72
C ASN A 262 35.16 6.05 7.17
N ASP A 263 34.47 7.07 7.65
CA ASP A 263 34.68 7.65 8.98
C ASP A 263 33.65 7.11 9.98
N LYS A 264 34.08 6.10 10.74
CA LYS A 264 33.27 5.46 11.78
C LYS A 264 32.87 6.45 12.87
N GLU A 265 33.78 7.31 13.32
CA GLU A 265 33.54 8.21 14.45
C GLU A 265 32.49 9.25 14.08
N THR A 266 32.61 9.83 12.89
CA THR A 266 31.59 10.77 12.37
C THR A 266 30.23 10.08 12.26
N VAL A 267 30.13 8.90 11.66
CA VAL A 267 28.83 8.20 11.55
C VAL A 267 28.23 7.87 12.92
N GLN A 268 29.04 7.40 13.87
CA GLN A 268 28.58 7.06 15.22
C GLN A 268 28.23 8.29 16.07
N GLY A 269 28.72 9.47 15.69
CA GLY A 269 28.36 10.74 16.32
C GLY A 269 26.96 11.25 15.94
N HIS A 270 26.32 10.69 14.90
CA HIS A 270 24.97 11.08 14.48
C HIS A 270 23.90 10.15 15.03
N ASP A 271 22.75 10.74 15.39
CA ASP A 271 21.54 9.97 15.67
C ASP A 271 21.03 9.26 14.41
N LEU A 272 20.45 8.07 14.59
CA LEU A 272 19.95 7.26 13.47
C LEU A 272 18.82 7.97 12.71
N ASN A 273 17.98 8.76 13.39
CA ASN A 273 16.91 9.51 12.72
C ASN A 273 17.47 10.62 11.83
N ALA A 274 18.58 11.25 12.23
CA ALA A 274 19.28 12.22 11.37
C ALA A 274 19.81 11.52 10.11
N LEU A 275 20.40 10.33 10.25
CA LEU A 275 20.85 9.52 9.11
C LEU A 275 19.70 8.99 8.23
N MET A 276 18.48 8.86 8.76
CA MET A 276 17.31 8.45 7.99
C MET A 276 16.58 9.63 7.31
N SER A 277 16.77 10.85 7.80
CA SER A 277 16.06 12.04 7.33
C SER A 277 16.60 12.55 6.00
N LEU A 278 15.70 12.89 5.07
CA LEU A 278 16.03 13.65 3.86
C LEU A 278 15.87 15.15 4.16
N SER A 279 16.76 15.70 4.97
CA SER A 279 16.78 17.11 5.39
C SER A 279 17.49 18.03 4.40
N GLU A 280 17.38 19.35 4.63
CA GLU A 280 18.22 20.36 3.97
C GLU A 280 19.71 20.24 4.36
N GLU A 281 19.99 19.75 5.57
CA GLU A 281 21.35 19.46 6.00
C GLU A 281 21.82 18.09 5.49
N ALA A 282 23.07 18.01 5.03
CA ALA A 282 23.74 16.77 4.62
C ALA A 282 24.52 16.20 5.81
N PRO A 283 24.01 15.20 6.55
CA PRO A 283 24.53 14.83 7.87
C PRO A 283 25.99 14.37 7.83
N LEU A 284 26.37 13.61 6.81
CA LEU A 284 27.76 13.15 6.61
C LEU A 284 28.51 13.98 5.56
N GLY A 285 28.03 15.20 5.30
CA GLY A 285 28.59 16.10 4.30
C GLY A 285 28.06 15.90 2.89
N VAL A 286 28.14 16.97 2.11
CA VAL A 286 27.61 17.07 0.73
C VAL A 286 28.10 15.95 -0.20
N PRO A 287 29.38 15.51 -0.19
CA PRO A 287 29.84 14.46 -1.11
C PRO A 287 29.13 13.11 -0.88
N ILE A 288 28.95 12.70 0.39
CA ILE A 288 28.27 11.46 0.74
C ILE A 288 26.78 11.56 0.39
N GLU A 289 26.16 12.71 0.68
CA GLU A 289 24.76 12.94 0.36
C GLU A 289 24.50 12.86 -1.15
N VAL A 290 25.31 13.55 -1.95
CA VAL A 290 25.20 13.51 -3.42
C VAL A 290 25.41 12.09 -3.96
N ALA A 291 26.39 11.35 -3.42
CA ALA A 291 26.63 9.96 -3.82
C ALA A 291 25.43 9.06 -3.47
N ALA A 292 24.88 9.16 -2.25
CA ALA A 292 23.71 8.40 -1.82
C ALA A 292 22.50 8.69 -2.71
N LEU A 293 22.18 9.96 -2.96
CA LEU A 293 21.03 10.36 -3.78
C LEU A 293 21.21 9.94 -5.25
N ARG A 294 22.42 10.01 -5.80
CA ARG A 294 22.72 9.49 -7.15
C ARG A 294 22.51 7.99 -7.24
N THR A 295 22.92 7.23 -6.23
CA THR A 295 22.65 5.79 -6.15
C THR A 295 21.14 5.51 -6.11
N VAL A 296 20.35 6.28 -5.35
CA VAL A 296 18.88 6.14 -5.33
C VAL A 296 18.25 6.49 -6.68
N ILE A 297 18.75 7.51 -7.38
CA ILE A 297 18.30 7.85 -8.73
C ILE A 297 18.58 6.68 -9.69
N ALA A 298 19.76 6.06 -9.62
CA ALA A 298 20.07 4.89 -10.43
C ALA A 298 19.21 3.66 -10.07
N LEU A 299 18.91 3.44 -8.79
CA LEU A 299 17.95 2.41 -8.38
C LEU A 299 16.56 2.65 -8.95
N SER A 300 16.15 3.92 -9.04
CA SER A 300 14.87 4.29 -9.64
C SER A 300 14.83 3.97 -11.14
N VAL A 301 15.95 4.18 -11.87
CA VAL A 301 16.10 3.76 -13.27
C VAL A 301 15.95 2.24 -13.39
N ILE A 302 16.67 1.48 -12.56
CA ILE A 302 16.57 0.02 -12.56
C ILE A 302 15.14 -0.43 -12.24
N ALA A 303 14.47 0.20 -11.28
CA ALA A 303 13.06 -0.10 -10.96
C ALA A 303 12.12 0.15 -12.16
N LEU A 304 12.35 1.20 -12.94
CA LEU A 304 11.60 1.46 -14.18
C LEU A 304 11.85 0.40 -15.26
N GLU A 305 13.07 -0.12 -15.35
CA GLU A 305 13.43 -1.16 -16.33
C GLU A 305 12.74 -2.50 -16.06
N HIS A 306 12.30 -2.75 -14.82
CA HIS A 306 11.50 -3.94 -14.49
C HIS A 306 10.09 -3.90 -15.08
N PHE A 307 9.60 -2.74 -15.53
CA PHE A 307 8.35 -2.65 -16.27
C PHE A 307 8.61 -2.95 -17.75
N PRO A 308 7.98 -4.00 -18.32
CA PRO A 308 8.17 -4.36 -19.74
C PRO A 308 7.70 -3.28 -20.73
N THR A 309 6.80 -2.39 -20.29
CA THR A 309 6.21 -1.35 -21.12
C THR A 309 6.61 0.05 -20.67
N LYS A 310 6.72 0.97 -21.62
CA LYS A 310 6.97 2.39 -21.37
C LYS A 310 5.66 3.18 -21.23
N ILE A 311 5.73 4.37 -20.63
CA ILE A 311 4.55 5.21 -20.38
C ILE A 311 3.82 5.57 -21.69
N MET A 312 4.55 5.97 -22.73
CA MET A 312 3.94 6.32 -24.02
C MET A 312 3.20 5.13 -24.67
N GLU A 313 3.69 3.90 -24.44
CA GLU A 313 3.01 2.68 -24.91
C GLU A 313 1.71 2.48 -24.12
N ASP A 314 1.75 2.65 -22.80
CA ASP A 314 0.57 2.54 -21.94
C ASP A 314 -0.51 3.56 -22.29
N GLU A 315 -0.11 4.82 -22.51
CA GLU A 315 -1.02 5.88 -22.97
C GLU A 315 -1.68 5.53 -24.30
N SER A 316 -0.91 4.95 -25.24
CA SER A 316 -1.43 4.49 -26.54
C SER A 316 -2.43 3.34 -26.37
N ILE A 317 -2.18 2.43 -25.41
CA ILE A 317 -3.10 1.32 -25.12
C ILE A 317 -4.40 1.85 -24.48
N LEU A 318 -4.31 2.79 -23.54
CA LEU A 318 -5.46 3.39 -22.85
C LEU A 318 -6.39 4.19 -23.78
N LYS A 319 -5.91 4.65 -24.94
CA LYS A 319 -6.75 5.30 -25.96
C LYS A 319 -7.68 4.32 -26.70
N LYS A 320 -7.46 3.01 -26.56
CA LYS A 320 -8.29 1.97 -27.19
C LYS A 320 -9.46 1.61 -26.28
N LYS A 321 -10.51 1.01 -26.83
CA LYS A 321 -11.60 0.42 -26.04
C LYS A 321 -11.10 -0.84 -25.35
N LEU A 322 -11.09 -0.84 -24.01
CA LEU A 322 -10.60 -1.95 -23.16
C LEU A 322 -11.72 -2.44 -22.24
N SER A 323 -11.53 -3.61 -21.62
CA SER A 323 -12.30 -3.99 -20.44
C SER A 323 -11.89 -3.13 -19.25
N SER A 324 -12.80 -2.94 -18.29
CA SER A 324 -12.54 -2.16 -17.07
C SER A 324 -11.35 -2.69 -16.26
N SER A 325 -11.23 -4.02 -16.13
CA SER A 325 -10.10 -4.68 -15.46
C SER A 325 -8.76 -4.41 -16.15
N LYS A 326 -8.73 -4.46 -17.49
CA LYS A 326 -7.53 -4.19 -18.27
C LYS A 326 -7.12 -2.73 -18.19
N GLU A 327 -8.10 -1.83 -18.25
CA GLU A 327 -7.87 -0.39 -18.07
C GLU A 327 -7.26 -0.10 -16.69
N LEU A 328 -7.86 -0.62 -15.62
CA LEU A 328 -7.34 -0.47 -14.25
C LEU A 328 -5.92 -1.02 -14.10
N ALA A 329 -5.63 -2.19 -14.68
CA ALA A 329 -4.30 -2.78 -14.61
C ALA A 329 -3.23 -1.91 -15.30
N ILE A 330 -3.58 -1.30 -16.43
CA ILE A 330 -2.68 -0.41 -17.19
C ILE A 330 -2.52 0.93 -16.46
N GLN A 331 -3.61 1.52 -15.97
CA GLN A 331 -3.57 2.73 -15.15
C GLN A 331 -2.67 2.52 -13.92
N PHE A 332 -2.80 1.39 -13.23
CA PHE A 332 -1.96 1.04 -12.09
C PHE A 332 -0.46 1.06 -12.43
N ARG A 333 -0.02 0.28 -13.45
CA ARG A 333 1.41 0.24 -13.80
C ARG A 333 1.93 1.57 -14.32
N MET A 334 1.07 2.37 -14.95
CA MET A 334 1.44 3.70 -15.44
C MET A 334 1.64 4.66 -14.28
N GLN A 335 0.75 4.67 -13.27
CA GLN A 335 0.92 5.48 -12.06
C GLN A 335 2.20 5.10 -11.30
N LYS A 336 2.55 3.81 -11.22
CA LYS A 336 3.84 3.37 -10.64
C LYS A 336 5.03 3.97 -11.36
N LYS A 337 5.07 3.90 -12.69
CA LYS A 337 6.15 4.50 -13.48
C LYS A 337 6.22 6.02 -13.31
N LEU A 338 5.08 6.71 -13.35
CA LEU A 338 5.01 8.16 -13.17
C LEU A 338 5.51 8.59 -11.79
N MET A 339 5.15 7.85 -10.74
CA MET A 339 5.63 8.10 -9.38
C MET A 339 7.16 7.93 -9.28
N ILE A 340 7.73 6.87 -9.86
CA ILE A 340 9.20 6.68 -9.86
C ILE A 340 9.90 7.85 -10.57
N ILE A 341 9.36 8.31 -11.70
CA ILE A 341 9.90 9.46 -12.43
C ILE A 341 9.83 10.74 -11.59
N ASP A 342 8.74 10.95 -10.84
CA ASP A 342 8.62 12.10 -9.93
C ASP A 342 9.66 12.06 -8.81
N VAL A 343 9.88 10.88 -8.21
CA VAL A 343 10.95 10.66 -7.22
C VAL A 343 12.31 11.02 -7.82
N MET A 344 12.64 10.48 -8.99
CA MET A 344 13.90 10.78 -9.70
C MET A 344 14.07 12.28 -9.94
N ARG A 345 13.02 12.96 -10.40
CA ARG A 345 13.03 14.40 -10.67
C ARG A 345 13.32 15.20 -9.41
N LYS A 346 12.64 14.88 -8.30
CA LYS A 346 12.83 15.57 -7.01
C LYS A 346 14.22 15.33 -6.44
N LEU A 347 14.72 14.10 -6.49
CA LEU A 347 16.08 13.77 -6.05
C LEU A 347 17.14 14.45 -6.93
N THR A 348 16.94 14.50 -8.24
CA THR A 348 17.86 15.20 -9.17
C THR A 348 17.90 16.69 -8.87
N LYS A 349 16.76 17.32 -8.58
CA LYS A 349 16.71 18.73 -8.16
C LYS A 349 17.52 18.94 -6.86
N ARG A 350 17.37 18.04 -5.90
CA ARG A 350 18.12 18.11 -4.63
C ARG A 350 19.63 17.98 -4.83
N VAL A 351 20.07 17.04 -5.68
CA VAL A 351 21.50 16.89 -6.03
C VAL A 351 22.07 18.14 -6.68
N LYS A 352 21.30 18.83 -7.54
CA LYS A 352 21.73 20.09 -8.16
C LYS A 352 21.92 21.19 -7.11
N MET A 353 20.94 21.40 -6.23
CA MET A 353 21.04 22.39 -5.16
C MET A 353 22.27 22.18 -4.28
N LEU A 354 22.51 20.95 -3.84
CA LEU A 354 23.69 20.59 -3.03
C LEU A 354 25.03 20.83 -3.75
N SER A 355 25.04 20.69 -5.08
CA SER A 355 26.26 20.90 -5.89
C SER A 355 26.54 22.39 -6.12
N GLU A 356 25.50 23.22 -6.18
CA GLU A 356 25.59 24.67 -6.35
C GLU A 356 26.04 25.36 -5.05
N GLU A 357 25.54 24.94 -3.89
CA GLU A 357 25.98 25.43 -2.57
C GLU A 357 27.49 25.23 -2.35
N LYS A 358 28.05 24.14 -2.87
CA LYS A 358 29.49 23.85 -2.86
C LYS A 358 30.32 24.80 -3.73
N SER A 359 29.71 25.46 -4.73
CA SER A 359 30.40 26.40 -5.62
C SER A 359 30.44 27.82 -5.05
N THR A 360 29.63 28.09 -4.02
CA THR A 360 29.49 29.40 -3.37
C THR A 360 30.13 29.50 -1.99
N ALA A 361 30.61 28.39 -1.43
CA ALA A 361 31.34 28.28 -0.17
C ALA A 361 32.80 27.90 -0.45
#